data_AF-A0ABD3DIK8-F1
#
_entry.id   AF-A0ABD3DIK8-F1
#
_cell.length_a   1.000
_cell.length_b   1.000
_cell.length_c   1.000
_cell.angle_alpha   90.00
_cell.angle_beta   90.00
_cell.angle_gamma   90.00
#
_symmetry.space_group_name_H-M   'P 1'
#
loop_
_entity.id
_entity.type
_entity.pdbx_description
1 polymer ?
#
loop_
_entity_poly.entity_id
_entity_poly.type
_entity_poly.pdbx_seq_one_letter_code
_entity_poly.pdbx_strand_id
1 'polypeptide(L)'
;MHPYPYPPCESFGCDSRECCGRGYKFTWPNVVGMTKDEAIAIIVRDNPLVTIVLRSEGHRWRILDFCCNRVWLDIDANNRVCLEPEVG
;
A
#
# COMPACT_ATOMS: atom_id res chain seq x y z
N MET A 1 -5.07 23.43 -3.69
CA MET A 1 -5.57 22.23 -3.00
C MET A 1 -5.87 21.20 -4.09
N HIS A 2 -5.10 20.12 -4.18
CA HIS A 2 -5.49 19.01 -5.05
C HIS A 2 -6.65 18.30 -4.33
N PRO A 3 -7.87 18.30 -4.88
CA PRO A 3 -9.07 17.88 -4.15
C PRO A 3 -9.15 16.37 -3.92
N TYR A 4 -8.21 15.58 -4.44
CA TYR A 4 -8.18 14.14 -4.29
C TYR A 4 -6.78 13.66 -3.88
N PRO A 5 -6.64 12.85 -2.81
CA PRO A 5 -5.40 12.16 -2.53
C PRO A 5 -5.05 11.26 -3.73
N TYR A 6 -3.80 11.31 -4.18
CA TYR A 6 -3.31 10.46 -5.26
C TYR A 6 -2.78 9.14 -4.66
N PRO A 7 -3.08 7.97 -5.25
CA PRO A 7 -3.93 7.76 -6.42
C PRO A 7 -5.42 8.01 -6.12
N PRO A 8 -6.23 8.41 -7.12
CA PRO A 8 -7.69 8.37 -7.00
C PRO A 8 -8.15 7.00 -6.52
N CYS A 9 -9.05 6.98 -5.53
CA CYS A 9 -9.50 5.75 -4.92
C CYS A 9 -10.36 4.94 -5.90
N GLU A 10 -9.94 3.71 -6.18
CA GLU A 10 -10.72 2.77 -6.98
C GLU A 10 -11.01 1.51 -6.17
N SER A 11 -12.28 1.29 -5.85
CA SER A 11 -12.73 0.12 -5.08
C SER A 11 -13.31 -1.00 -5.97
N PHE A 12 -13.59 -0.74 -7.24
CA PHE A 12 -14.13 -1.73 -8.20
C PHE A 12 -15.37 -2.51 -7.70
N GLY A 13 -16.20 -1.91 -6.82
CA GLY A 13 -17.35 -2.58 -6.20
C GLY A 13 -17.02 -3.54 -5.06
N CYS A 14 -15.77 -3.55 -4.59
CA CYS A 14 -15.30 -4.30 -3.43
C CYS A 14 -15.25 -3.42 -2.18
N ASP A 15 -15.52 -4.04 -1.03
CA ASP A 15 -15.41 -3.44 0.31
C ASP A 15 -14.43 -4.20 1.22
N SER A 16 -13.79 -5.26 0.71
CA SER A 16 -12.82 -6.10 1.42
C SER A 16 -11.51 -6.27 0.64
N ARG A 17 -10.42 -6.54 1.36
CA ARG A 17 -9.08 -6.74 0.77
C ARG A 17 -9.04 -7.98 -0.12
N GLU A 18 -9.75 -9.03 0.29
CA GLU A 18 -9.87 -10.28 -0.42
C GLU A 18 -10.55 -10.06 -1.79
N CYS A 19 -11.60 -9.24 -1.83
CA CYS A 19 -12.25 -8.86 -3.07
C CYS A 19 -11.32 -8.00 -3.94
N CYS A 20 -10.65 -7.01 -3.35
CA CYS A 20 -9.70 -6.14 -4.05
C CYS A 20 -8.51 -6.88 -4.67
N GLY A 21 -8.07 -7.98 -4.04
CA GLY A 21 -6.96 -8.79 -4.52
C GLY A 21 -7.18 -9.32 -5.92
N ARG A 22 -8.43 -9.67 -6.31
CA ARG A 22 -8.79 -10.14 -7.66
C ARG A 22 -7.87 -11.25 -8.20
N GLY A 23 -7.40 -12.13 -7.32
CA GLY A 23 -6.45 -13.22 -7.64
C GLY A 23 -4.96 -12.86 -7.47
N TYR A 24 -4.64 -11.59 -7.23
CA TYR A 24 -3.32 -11.12 -6.81
C TYR A 24 -3.18 -11.09 -5.29
N LYS A 25 -1.95 -10.94 -4.81
CA LYS A 25 -1.70 -10.73 -3.38
C LYS A 25 -2.26 -9.39 -2.92
N PHE A 26 -2.72 -9.36 -1.68
CA PHE A 26 -3.28 -8.17 -1.04
C PHE A 26 -2.65 -7.86 0.33
N THR A 27 -1.71 -8.70 0.80
CA THR A 27 -0.87 -8.47 1.99
C THR A 27 0.56 -8.93 1.73
N TRP A 28 1.54 -8.31 2.43
CA TRP A 28 2.97 -8.58 2.23
C TRP A 28 3.76 -8.62 3.57
N PRO A 29 3.51 -9.59 4.46
CA PRO A 29 4.24 -9.69 5.73
C PRO A 29 5.76 -9.92 5.53
N ASN A 30 6.15 -10.53 4.41
CA ASN A 30 7.51 -10.91 4.10
C ASN A 30 8.43 -9.73 3.72
N VAL A 31 7.89 -8.52 3.51
CA VAL A 31 8.70 -7.34 3.14
C VAL A 31 9.02 -6.43 4.33
N VAL A 32 8.50 -6.73 5.52
CA VAL A 32 8.84 -6.00 6.74
C VAL A 32 10.35 -6.14 7.02
N GLY A 33 11.02 -5.02 7.29
CA GLY A 33 12.46 -4.93 7.48
C GLY A 33 13.28 -4.77 6.18
N MET A 34 12.69 -5.02 5.01
CA MET A 34 13.35 -4.77 3.72
C MET A 34 13.50 -3.28 3.44
N THR A 35 14.38 -2.94 2.50
CA THR A 35 14.49 -1.56 2.03
C THR A 35 13.22 -1.17 1.25
N LYS A 36 12.94 0.13 1.22
CA LYS A 36 11.82 0.70 0.45
C LYS A 36 11.78 0.19 -0.99
N ASP A 37 12.91 0.18 -1.69
CA ASP A 37 12.97 -0.15 -3.11
C ASP A 37 12.77 -1.65 -3.37
N GLU A 38 13.30 -2.52 -2.50
CA GLU A 38 13.05 -3.97 -2.55
C GLU A 38 11.58 -4.29 -2.33
N ALA A 39 10.95 -3.67 -1.32
CA ALA A 39 9.54 -3.86 -1.03
C ALA A 39 8.65 -3.38 -2.19
N ILE A 40 8.96 -2.23 -2.80
CA ILE A 40 8.25 -1.72 -3.98
C ILE A 40 8.31 -2.73 -5.13
N ALA A 41 9.49 -3.25 -5.45
CA ALA A 41 9.66 -4.20 -6.54
C ALA A 41 8.86 -5.49 -6.32
N ILE A 42 8.80 -5.99 -5.08
CA ILE A 42 8.02 -7.18 -4.72
C ILE A 42 6.52 -6.91 -4.85
N ILE A 43 6.02 -5.80 -4.29
CA ILE A 43 4.59 -5.49 -4.28
C ILE A 43 4.07 -5.26 -5.70
N VAL A 44 4.78 -4.49 -6.54
CA VAL A 44 4.39 -4.23 -7.94
C VAL A 44 4.38 -5.51 -8.77
N ARG A 45 5.34 -6.42 -8.53
CA ARG A 45 5.38 -7.71 -9.21
C ARG A 45 4.24 -8.63 -8.77
N ASP A 46 3.93 -8.65 -7.48
CA ASP A 46 2.93 -9.55 -6.89
C ASP A 46 1.49 -9.05 -7.15
N ASN A 47 1.28 -7.74 -7.30
CA ASN A 47 0.00 -7.13 -7.65
C ASN A 47 0.22 -5.87 -8.52
N PRO A 48 0.08 -5.95 -9.85
CA PRO A 48 0.27 -4.81 -10.75
C PRO A 48 -0.91 -3.81 -10.73
N LEU A 49 -2.00 -4.11 -10.00
CA LEU A 49 -3.18 -3.24 -9.91
C LEU A 49 -3.06 -2.17 -8.83
N VAL A 50 -2.03 -2.23 -7.98
CA VAL A 50 -1.87 -1.30 -6.85
C VAL A 50 -0.83 -0.22 -7.14
N THR A 51 -1.10 0.96 -6.61
CA THR A 51 -0.13 2.05 -6.51
C THR A 51 0.36 2.14 -5.07
N ILE A 52 1.67 2.19 -4.91
CA ILE A 52 2.30 2.27 -3.60
C ILE A 52 2.41 3.72 -3.17
N VAL A 53 1.95 4.03 -1.96
CA VAL A 53 2.07 5.36 -1.36
C VAL A 53 2.94 5.26 -0.12
N LEU A 54 4.04 6.01 -0.13
CA LEU A 54 5.01 6.01 0.95
C LEU A 54 4.52 6.84 2.13
N ARG A 55 4.65 6.29 3.35
CA ARG A 55 4.48 7.03 4.61
C ARG A 55 5.73 6.90 5.45
N SER A 56 6.41 8.01 5.71
CA SER A 56 7.46 8.05 6.71
C SER A 56 6.85 8.08 8.12
N GLU A 57 7.61 7.64 9.11
CA GLU A 57 7.22 7.51 10.52
C GLU A 57 6.52 8.77 11.10
N GLY A 58 6.93 9.97 10.70
CA GLY A 58 6.33 11.24 11.14
C GLY A 58 5.05 11.67 10.39
N HIS A 59 4.67 10.96 9.32
CA HIS A 59 3.53 11.29 8.45
C HIS A 59 2.52 10.14 8.35
N ARG A 60 2.48 9.25 9.35
CA ARG A 60 1.44 8.21 9.45
C ARG A 60 0.12 8.81 9.93
N TRP A 61 -0.53 9.56 9.04
CA TRP A 61 -1.88 10.06 9.27
C TRP A 61 -2.87 8.89 9.33
N ARG A 62 -3.92 9.02 10.16
CA ARG A 62 -5.00 8.03 10.19
C ARG A 62 -5.75 8.09 8.86
N ILE A 63 -5.72 6.97 8.14
CA ILE A 63 -6.36 6.84 6.83
C ILE A 63 -7.76 6.31 7.05
N LEU A 64 -8.74 7.03 6.52
CA LEU A 64 -10.17 6.75 6.71
C LEU A 64 -10.82 6.19 5.44
N ASP A 65 -10.12 6.21 4.31
CA ASP A 65 -10.56 5.63 3.05
C ASP A 65 -9.90 4.26 2.81
N PHE A 66 -10.60 3.41 2.06
CA PHE A 66 -10.17 2.06 1.66
C PHE A 66 -10.21 1.96 0.14
N CYS A 67 -9.05 1.77 -0.48
CA CYS A 67 -8.89 1.76 -1.94
C CYS A 67 -8.22 0.48 -2.41
N CYS A 68 -8.86 -0.26 -3.33
CA CYS A 68 -8.31 -1.51 -3.84
C CYS A 68 -7.02 -1.31 -4.65
N ASN A 69 -6.86 -0.15 -5.26
CA ASN A 69 -5.72 0.20 -6.08
C ASN A 69 -4.58 0.84 -5.28
N ARG A 70 -4.55 0.69 -3.95
CA ARG A 70 -3.55 1.36 -3.11
C ARG A 70 -2.95 0.43 -2.08
N VAL A 71 -1.66 0.61 -1.86
CA VAL A 71 -0.93 0.00 -0.73
C VAL A 71 -0.13 1.09 -0.05
N TRP A 72 -0.31 1.21 1.26
CA TRP A 72 0.54 2.08 2.08
C TRP A 72 1.82 1.35 2.45
N LEU A 73 2.95 1.98 2.16
CA LEU A 73 4.26 1.46 2.53
C LEU A 73 4.85 2.34 3.63
N ASP A 74 4.71 1.90 4.87
CA ASP A 74 5.26 2.59 6.03
C ASP A 74 6.75 2.30 6.18
N ILE A 75 7.54 3.36 6.13
CA ILE A 75 8.98 3.31 6.29
C ILE A 75 9.44 4.02 7.56
N ASP A 76 10.47 3.48 8.18
CA ASP A 76 11.17 4.09 9.32
C ASP A 76 12.19 5.15 8.86
N ALA A 77 12.87 5.77 9.82
CA ALA A 77 13.95 6.74 9.56
C ALA A 77 15.13 6.17 8.74
N ASN A 78 15.28 4.85 8.66
CA ASN A 78 16.31 4.17 7.88
C ASN A 78 15.83 3.75 6.47
N ASN A 79 14.65 4.22 6.04
CA ASN A 79 14.00 3.82 4.78
C ASN A 79 13.71 2.31 4.69
N ARG A 80 13.44 1.67 5.82
CA ARG A 80 13.03 0.26 5.88
C ARG A 80 11.56 0.13 6.22
N VAL A 81 10.93 -0.89 5.65
CA VAL A 81 9.52 -1.19 5.93
C VAL A 81 9.37 -1.60 7.38
N CYS A 82 8.42 -0.99 8.09
CA CYS A 82 8.25 -1.16 9.53
C CYS A 82 6.87 -1.70 9.92
N LEU A 83 5.90 -1.66 9.01
CA LEU A 83 4.58 -2.26 9.16
C LEU A 83 4.28 -3.15 7.96
N GLU A 84 3.45 -4.18 8.17
CA GLU A 84 2.97 -5.04 7.10
C GLU A 84 2.17 -4.22 6.07
N PRO A 85 2.60 -4.20 4.80
CA PRO A 85 1.83 -3.54 3.75
C PRO A 85 0.62 -4.39 3.39
N GLU A 86 -0.50 -3.72 3.15
CA GLU A 86 -1.77 -4.31 2.76
C GLU A 86 -2.48 -3.41 1.76
N VAL A 87 -3.37 -3.99 0.97
CA VAL A 87 -4.28 -3.23 0.11
C VAL A 87 -5.25 -2.42 0.97
N GLY A 88 -5.40 -1.13 0.65
CA GLY A 88 -6.28 -0.19 1.37
C GLY A 88 -5.87 1.28 1.23
#